data_AF-A0A816GGY7-F1
#
_entry.id   AF-A0A816GGY7-F1
#
_cell.length_a   1.000
_cell.length_b   1.000
_cell.length_c   1.000
_cell.angle_alpha   90.00
_cell.angle_beta   90.00
_cell.angle_gamma   90.00
#
_symmetry.space_group_name_H-M   'P 1'
#
loop_
_entity.id
_entity.type
_entity.pdbx_description
1 polymer ?
#
loop_
_entity_poly.entity_id
_entity_poly.type
_entity_poly.pdbx_seq_one_letter_code
_entity_poly.pdbx_strand_id
1 'polypeptide(L)'
;MYLGLFILFYSFIFNDGKHFNGGTIRWAPIDPYDNSSSIDITITQSYSWTYPYVKCLNNVPISTSTWANANTNLTCVVDCSTDGGYSNTSVNILTDCTSASSSLQMMTSERSKNITLFADAHFYLANRGNAWAPLNDPAETGLEWSIVTYIDLRKRPDGFINTPPVASIVSPQYVIVNRTLQIDIPVSDANANDD
;
A
#
# COMPACT_ATOMS: atom_id res chain seq x y z
N MET A 1 50.03 26.64 -20.41
CA MET A 1 49.92 25.58 -19.40
C MET A 1 48.56 25.73 -18.72
N TYR A 2 47.67 24.78 -19.04
CA TYR A 2 46.32 24.48 -18.50
C TYR A 2 45.25 25.59 -18.38
N LEU A 3 44.39 25.63 -19.40
CA LEU A 3 43.04 26.18 -19.37
C LEU A 3 42.16 25.18 -18.61
N GLY A 4 41.74 25.52 -17.39
CA GLY A 4 40.93 24.65 -16.54
C GLY A 4 39.49 24.52 -17.04
N LEU A 5 39.11 23.32 -17.45
CA LEU A 5 37.75 22.97 -17.88
C LEU A 5 36.87 22.76 -16.63
N PHE A 6 35.95 23.69 -16.36
CA PHE A 6 34.92 23.51 -15.32
C PHE A 6 33.80 22.61 -15.87
N ILE A 7 33.76 21.35 -15.46
CA ILE A 7 32.66 20.44 -15.78
C ILE A 7 31.55 20.67 -14.74
N LEU A 8 30.45 21.30 -15.19
CA LEU A 8 29.20 21.39 -14.44
C LEU A 8 28.53 20.00 -14.46
N PHE A 9 28.62 19.27 -13.35
CA PHE A 9 27.79 18.09 -13.12
C PHE A 9 26.37 18.54 -12.83
N TYR A 10 25.55 18.62 -13.89
CA TYR A 10 24.11 18.80 -13.77
C TYR A 10 23.50 17.45 -13.36
N SER A 11 23.32 17.24 -12.06
CA SER A 11 22.55 16.12 -11.54
C SER A 11 21.07 16.36 -11.89
N PHE A 12 20.60 15.71 -12.95
CA PHE A 12 19.18 15.61 -13.23
C PHE A 12 18.52 14.80 -12.11
N ILE A 13 17.87 15.49 -11.17
CA ILE A 13 16.95 14.84 -10.23
C ILE A 13 15.70 14.52 -11.03
N PHE A 14 15.59 13.29 -11.52
CA PHE A 14 14.34 12.78 -12.07
C PHE A 14 13.36 12.61 -10.91
N ASN A 15 12.43 13.56 -10.75
CA ASN A 15 11.25 13.38 -9.91
C ASN A 15 10.26 12.51 -10.70
N ASP A 16 10.49 11.20 -10.71
CA ASP A 16 9.52 10.24 -11.23
C ASP A 16 8.41 10.12 -10.18
N GLY A 17 7.33 10.87 -10.35
CA GLY A 17 6.13 10.71 -9.53
C GLY A 17 5.67 9.27 -9.66
N LYS A 18 5.33 8.60 -8.56
CA LYS A 18 5.21 7.14 -8.60
C LYS A 18 4.06 6.58 -9.48
N HIS A 19 3.32 7.44 -10.18
CA HIS A 19 2.11 7.09 -10.93
C HIS A 19 1.15 6.23 -10.10
N PHE A 20 1.22 6.43 -8.79
CA PHE A 20 0.54 5.68 -7.75
C PHE A 20 -0.53 6.60 -7.19
N ASN A 21 -1.77 6.18 -7.34
CA ASN A 21 -2.94 6.95 -6.98
C ASN A 21 -3.53 6.46 -5.65
N GLY A 22 -2.80 5.70 -4.84
CA GLY A 22 -3.25 5.18 -3.56
C GLY A 22 -3.75 3.73 -3.62
N GLY A 23 -4.38 3.30 -2.53
CA GLY A 23 -4.87 1.93 -2.37
C GLY A 23 -5.11 1.56 -0.90
N THR A 24 -5.24 0.27 -0.65
CA THR A 24 -5.55 -0.30 0.66
C THR A 24 -4.73 -1.55 0.94
N ILE A 25 -4.35 -1.77 2.20
CA ILE A 25 -3.83 -3.03 2.70
C ILE A 25 -4.81 -3.54 3.75
N ARG A 26 -5.36 -4.72 3.52
CA ARG A 26 -6.30 -5.39 4.41
C ARG A 26 -5.70 -6.73 4.83
N TRP A 27 -6.16 -7.23 5.96
CA TRP A 27 -5.78 -8.55 6.42
C TRP A 27 -6.96 -9.22 7.12
N ALA A 28 -6.92 -10.53 7.28
CA ALA A 28 -7.84 -11.27 8.14
C ALA A 28 -7.20 -12.60 8.56
N PRO A 29 -7.46 -13.11 9.77
CA PRO A 29 -7.14 -14.50 10.09
C PRO A 29 -7.88 -15.44 9.15
N ILE A 30 -7.24 -16.54 8.73
CA ILE A 30 -7.92 -17.58 7.93
C ILE A 30 -8.99 -18.27 8.78
N ASP A 31 -8.66 -18.52 10.06
CA ASP A 31 -9.59 -19.01 11.06
C ASP A 31 -9.56 -18.08 12.29
N PRO A 32 -10.60 -17.26 12.54
CA PRO A 32 -10.65 -16.36 13.70
C PRO A 32 -10.77 -17.10 15.04
N TYR A 33 -11.05 -18.41 15.03
CA TYR A 33 -11.16 -19.26 16.22
C TYR A 33 -9.86 -20.00 16.53
N ASP A 34 -8.79 -19.78 15.77
CA ASP A 34 -7.52 -20.49 15.99
C ASP A 34 -6.94 -20.18 17.39
N ASN A 35 -6.42 -21.23 18.02
CA ASN A 35 -5.80 -21.22 19.35
C ASN A 35 -4.33 -21.63 19.31
N SER A 36 -3.78 -21.86 18.12
CA SER A 36 -2.39 -22.26 17.92
C SER A 36 -1.44 -21.12 18.29
N SER A 37 -0.17 -21.45 18.49
CA SER A 37 0.90 -20.45 18.69
C SER A 37 1.28 -19.71 17.41
N SER A 38 0.75 -20.13 16.25
CA SER A 38 1.11 -19.65 14.93
C SER A 38 -0.13 -19.53 14.06
N ILE A 39 -0.59 -18.30 13.84
CA ILE A 39 -1.84 -17.98 13.18
C ILE A 39 -1.58 -17.71 11.69
N ASP A 40 -2.35 -18.37 10.83
CA ASP A 40 -2.36 -18.05 9.41
C ASP A 40 -3.30 -16.87 9.12
N ILE A 41 -2.80 -15.88 8.41
CA ILE A 41 -3.57 -14.72 7.97
C ILE A 41 -3.49 -14.56 6.45
N THR A 42 -4.52 -13.96 5.86
CA THR A 42 -4.51 -13.49 4.47
C THR A 42 -4.24 -12.00 4.47
N ILE A 43 -3.21 -11.54 3.75
CA ILE A 43 -3.00 -10.12 3.45
C ILE A 43 -3.47 -9.84 2.03
N THR A 44 -4.36 -8.87 1.86
CA THR A 44 -4.87 -8.40 0.57
C THR A 44 -4.43 -6.96 0.33
N GLN A 45 -3.76 -6.75 -0.81
CA GLN A 45 -3.31 -5.43 -1.27
C GLN A 45 -4.12 -5.04 -2.50
N SER A 46 -4.68 -3.84 -2.51
CA SER A 46 -5.36 -3.26 -3.66
C SER A 46 -4.79 -1.88 -3.96
N TYR A 47 -4.43 -1.60 -5.20
CA TYR A 47 -3.71 -0.40 -5.62
C TYR A 47 -4.33 0.23 -6.85
N SER A 48 -4.26 1.56 -6.93
CA SER A 48 -4.64 2.34 -8.10
C SER A 48 -3.41 3.00 -8.72
N TRP A 49 -3.30 2.96 -10.05
CA TRP A 49 -2.16 3.50 -10.79
C TRP A 49 -2.61 4.34 -11.99
N THR A 50 -1.73 5.23 -12.47
CA THR A 50 -1.97 6.02 -13.69
C THR A 50 -1.88 5.12 -14.92
N TYR A 51 -2.97 4.99 -15.66
CA TYR A 51 -3.04 4.25 -16.93
C TYR A 51 -3.02 5.22 -18.12
N PRO A 52 -2.31 4.94 -19.23
CA PRO A 52 -1.57 3.71 -19.55
C PRO A 52 -0.09 3.73 -19.17
N TYR A 53 0.36 4.68 -18.36
CA TYR A 53 1.77 4.79 -17.95
C TYR A 53 2.22 3.52 -17.22
N VAL A 54 1.44 3.10 -16.21
CA VAL A 54 1.54 1.78 -15.60
C VAL A 54 0.67 0.82 -16.40
N LYS A 55 1.28 -0.27 -16.88
CA LYS A 55 0.60 -1.28 -17.69
C LYS A 55 -0.29 -2.15 -16.81
N CYS A 56 -1.53 -2.32 -17.24
CA CYS A 56 -2.45 -3.31 -16.67
C CYS A 56 -2.02 -4.72 -17.09
N LEU A 57 -1.21 -5.37 -16.26
CA LEU A 57 -0.67 -6.73 -16.44
C LEU A 57 -0.59 -7.44 -15.08
N ASN A 58 -0.07 -8.66 -15.04
CA ASN A 58 0.30 -9.31 -13.79
C ASN A 58 1.61 -8.72 -13.23
N ASN A 59 1.83 -8.82 -11.92
CA ASN A 59 3.00 -8.28 -11.22
C ASN A 59 3.22 -6.77 -11.47
N VAL A 60 2.19 -5.96 -11.25
CA VAL A 60 2.28 -4.49 -11.24
C VAL A 60 3.03 -4.03 -9.99
N PRO A 61 3.95 -3.05 -10.08
CA PRO A 61 4.27 -2.24 -11.26
C PRO A 61 5.41 -2.78 -12.15
N ILE A 62 6.09 -3.86 -11.77
CA ILE A 62 7.32 -4.31 -12.45
C ILE A 62 7.12 -4.80 -13.88
N SER A 63 5.88 -5.11 -14.26
CA SER A 63 5.49 -5.41 -15.65
C SER A 63 5.53 -4.19 -16.58
N THR A 64 5.72 -2.98 -16.03
CA THR A 64 6.03 -1.75 -16.78
C THR A 64 7.55 -1.62 -16.88
N SER A 65 8.08 -1.47 -18.11
CA SER A 65 9.53 -1.55 -18.37
C SER A 65 10.37 -0.53 -17.61
N THR A 66 9.84 0.68 -17.39
CA THR A 66 10.49 1.74 -16.60
C THR A 66 10.54 1.40 -15.10
N TRP A 67 9.80 0.38 -14.66
CA TRP A 67 9.56 0.01 -13.26
C TRP A 67 10.02 -1.41 -12.93
N ALA A 68 10.80 -2.06 -13.79
CA ALA A 68 11.19 -3.47 -13.63
C ALA A 68 11.84 -3.80 -12.28
N ASN A 69 12.45 -2.81 -11.62
CA ASN A 69 13.12 -2.95 -10.32
C ASN A 69 12.27 -2.50 -9.12
N ALA A 70 11.01 -2.12 -9.32
CA ALA A 70 10.10 -1.64 -8.27
C ALA A 70 9.43 -2.81 -7.49
N ASN A 71 10.18 -3.88 -7.21
CA ASN A 71 9.74 -5.00 -6.39
C ASN A 71 10.23 -4.80 -4.95
N THR A 72 9.43 -4.13 -4.12
CA THR A 72 9.74 -3.92 -2.71
C THR A 72 8.81 -4.72 -1.81
N ASN A 73 9.17 -4.87 -0.53
CA ASN A 73 8.32 -5.50 0.48
C ASN A 73 7.47 -4.46 1.23
N LEU A 74 6.29 -4.89 1.65
CA LEU A 74 5.58 -4.24 2.74
C LEU A 74 6.48 -4.24 3.97
N THR A 75 6.60 -3.09 4.62
CA THR A 75 7.61 -2.84 5.66
C THR A 75 6.91 -2.54 6.97
N CYS A 76 7.32 -3.18 8.06
CA CYS A 76 6.88 -2.79 9.38
C CYS A 76 7.33 -1.34 9.69
N VAL A 77 6.41 -0.49 10.15
CA VAL A 77 6.67 0.93 10.47
C VAL A 77 6.76 1.19 11.97
N VAL A 78 5.98 0.49 12.78
CA VAL A 78 5.77 0.74 14.22
C VAL A 78 5.49 -0.59 14.90
N ASP A 79 5.94 -0.74 16.14
CA ASP A 79 5.82 -1.94 16.97
C ASP A 79 6.45 -3.19 16.31
N CYS A 80 7.57 -3.02 15.62
CA CYS A 80 8.21 -4.10 14.86
C CYS A 80 8.85 -5.19 15.74
N SER A 81 9.01 -4.96 17.04
CA SER A 81 9.40 -6.00 17.99
C SER A 81 8.32 -7.05 18.23
N THR A 82 7.07 -6.74 17.88
CA THR A 82 5.88 -7.60 18.04
C THR A 82 5.33 -8.05 16.69
N ASP A 83 6.18 -8.11 15.66
CA ASP A 83 5.80 -8.42 14.27
C ASP A 83 5.45 -9.90 14.02
N GLY A 84 5.51 -10.75 15.05
CA GLY A 84 5.19 -12.17 14.95
C GLY A 84 6.07 -12.96 13.98
N GLY A 85 7.27 -12.45 13.66
CA GLY A 85 8.17 -13.06 12.68
C GLY A 85 7.96 -12.59 11.23
N TYR A 86 7.12 -11.58 11.00
CA TYR A 86 6.84 -11.00 9.67
C TYR A 86 8.12 -10.61 8.91
N SER A 87 9.15 -10.12 9.60
CA SER A 87 10.44 -9.77 9.01
C SER A 87 11.12 -10.94 8.26
N ASN A 88 10.76 -12.20 8.57
CA ASN A 88 11.27 -13.39 7.90
C ASN A 88 10.35 -13.90 6.77
N THR A 89 9.08 -13.46 6.75
CA THR A 89 8.02 -13.94 5.84
C THR A 89 7.40 -12.80 5.04
N SER A 90 8.18 -11.74 4.77
CA SER A 90 7.67 -10.50 4.22
C SER A 90 6.94 -10.67 2.87
N VAL A 91 5.93 -9.82 2.69
CA VAL A 91 5.08 -9.79 1.49
C VAL A 91 5.55 -8.68 0.57
N ASN A 92 5.70 -8.97 -0.72
CA ASN A 92 6.03 -7.93 -1.70
C ASN A 92 4.81 -7.10 -2.08
N ILE A 93 5.04 -5.89 -2.62
CA ILE A 93 4.00 -4.96 -3.05
C ILE A 93 3.36 -5.34 -4.39
N LEU A 94 3.76 -6.45 -5.00
CA LEU A 94 3.32 -6.78 -6.34
C LEU A 94 1.86 -7.23 -6.31
N THR A 95 1.08 -6.68 -7.23
CA THR A 95 -0.35 -6.99 -7.42
C THR A 95 -0.61 -7.38 -8.87
N ASP A 96 -1.81 -7.88 -9.17
CA ASP A 96 -2.22 -8.22 -10.53
C ASP A 96 -3.34 -7.28 -10.98
N CYS A 97 -3.27 -6.80 -12.23
CA CYS A 97 -4.30 -5.89 -12.73
C CYS A 97 -5.69 -6.52 -12.69
N THR A 98 -6.65 -5.79 -12.12
CA THR A 98 -8.06 -6.19 -12.07
C THR A 98 -8.90 -5.42 -13.08
N SER A 99 -8.60 -4.13 -13.31
CA SER A 99 -9.32 -3.31 -14.29
C SER A 99 -8.50 -2.11 -14.76
N ALA A 100 -8.83 -1.56 -15.92
CA ALA A 100 -8.24 -0.34 -16.44
C ALA A 100 -9.26 0.49 -17.23
N SER A 101 -9.13 1.82 -17.17
CA SER A 101 -9.97 2.79 -17.87
C SER A 101 -9.10 3.88 -18.48
N SER A 102 -9.13 4.00 -19.81
CA SER A 102 -8.44 5.07 -20.53
C SER A 102 -9.08 6.43 -20.33
N SER A 103 -10.41 6.49 -20.19
CA SER A 103 -11.15 7.74 -19.97
C SER A 103 -10.88 8.35 -18.60
N LEU A 104 -10.66 7.51 -17.58
CA LEU A 104 -10.30 7.93 -16.23
C LEU A 104 -8.79 7.96 -16.00
N GLN A 105 -7.98 7.56 -16.99
CA GLN A 105 -6.53 7.40 -16.88
C GLN A 105 -6.10 6.61 -15.63
N MET A 106 -6.88 5.58 -15.29
CA MET A 106 -6.73 4.84 -14.04
C MET A 106 -6.78 3.34 -14.28
N MET A 107 -5.95 2.60 -13.56
CA MET A 107 -6.06 1.16 -13.44
C MET A 107 -6.07 0.74 -11.97
N THR A 108 -6.71 -0.38 -11.68
CA THR A 108 -6.73 -1.02 -10.37
C THR A 108 -6.03 -2.37 -10.44
N SER A 109 -5.35 -2.74 -9.37
CA SER A 109 -4.70 -4.04 -9.23
C SER A 109 -4.88 -4.58 -7.82
N GLU A 110 -4.93 -5.90 -7.67
CA GLU A 110 -5.13 -6.56 -6.39
C GLU A 110 -4.31 -7.86 -6.29
N ARG A 111 -3.91 -8.24 -5.07
CA ARG A 111 -3.39 -9.57 -4.78
C ARG A 111 -3.57 -9.92 -3.30
N SER A 112 -3.89 -11.18 -3.05
CA SER A 112 -3.91 -11.79 -1.72
C SER A 112 -2.75 -12.75 -1.53
N LYS A 113 -2.15 -12.79 -0.34
CA LYS A 113 -1.10 -13.73 0.04
C LYS A 113 -1.31 -14.18 1.48
N ASN A 114 -1.21 -15.49 1.69
CA ASN A 114 -1.26 -16.07 3.03
C ASN A 114 0.12 -16.05 3.66
N ILE A 115 0.20 -15.67 4.93
CA ILE A 115 1.40 -15.75 5.74
C ILE A 115 1.05 -16.29 7.13
N THR A 116 2.04 -16.89 7.78
CA THR A 116 1.94 -17.35 9.16
C THR A 116 2.71 -16.39 10.06
N LEU A 117 2.08 -15.96 11.15
CA LEU A 117 2.67 -15.12 12.19
C LEU A 117 2.48 -15.77 13.55
N PHE A 118 3.35 -15.49 14.52
CA PHE A 118 3.12 -15.93 15.89
C PHE A 118 1.85 -15.30 16.48
N ALA A 119 1.19 -16.04 17.37
CA ALA A 119 0.08 -15.50 18.17
C ALA A 119 0.51 -14.23 18.92
N ASP A 120 -0.47 -13.37 19.23
CA ASP A 120 -0.28 -12.07 19.87
C ASP A 120 0.53 -11.04 19.07
N ALA A 121 0.90 -11.32 17.81
CA ALA A 121 1.55 -10.34 16.94
C ALA A 121 0.70 -9.09 16.79
N HIS A 122 1.28 -7.91 16.99
CA HIS A 122 0.58 -6.64 16.83
C HIS A 122 1.55 -5.56 16.37
N PHE A 123 1.35 -5.04 15.16
CA PHE A 123 2.30 -4.14 14.53
C PHE A 123 1.67 -3.41 13.34
N TYR A 124 2.31 -2.33 12.93
CA TYR A 124 1.88 -1.56 11.77
C TYR A 124 2.67 -1.96 10.54
N LEU A 125 1.98 -2.34 9.48
CA LEU A 125 2.55 -2.73 8.20
C LEU A 125 2.22 -1.69 7.13
N ALA A 126 3.20 -1.32 6.31
CA ALA A 126 2.99 -0.27 5.32
C ALA A 126 3.61 -0.56 3.95
N ASN A 127 2.92 -0.09 2.90
CA ASN A 127 3.52 0.22 1.61
C ASN A 127 3.92 1.70 1.63
N ARG A 128 5.16 2.01 1.24
CA ARG A 128 5.70 3.37 1.29
C ARG A 128 6.32 3.75 -0.03
N GLY A 129 6.35 5.06 -0.30
CA GLY A 129 7.06 5.57 -1.45
C GLY A 129 7.44 7.02 -1.31
N ASN A 130 8.42 7.37 -2.12
CA ASN A 130 8.84 8.74 -2.30
C ASN A 130 8.11 9.28 -3.54
N ALA A 131 7.81 10.57 -3.57
CA ALA A 131 7.14 11.26 -4.67
C ALA A 131 5.69 10.79 -4.96
N TRP A 132 4.75 11.25 -4.12
CA TRP A 132 3.35 11.40 -4.49
C TRP A 132 3.20 12.31 -5.71
N ALA A 133 2.01 12.34 -6.31
CA ALA A 133 1.71 13.30 -7.37
C ALA A 133 2.03 14.73 -6.89
N PRO A 134 2.73 15.56 -7.70
CA PRO A 134 3.03 16.94 -7.33
C PRO A 134 1.76 17.69 -6.96
N LEU A 135 1.79 18.45 -5.86
CA LEU A 135 0.76 19.44 -5.59
C LEU A 135 1.07 20.65 -6.47
N ASN A 136 0.04 21.21 -7.11
CA ASN A 136 0.20 22.40 -7.95
C ASN A 136 -0.03 23.70 -7.16
N ASP A 137 -0.68 23.63 -6.00
CA ASP A 137 -0.99 24.78 -5.15
C ASP A 137 -1.12 24.37 -3.67
N PRO A 138 -0.14 24.71 -2.80
CA PRO A 138 1.18 25.21 -3.17
C PRO A 138 1.94 24.17 -4.00
N ALA A 139 2.89 24.65 -4.83
CA ALA A 139 3.71 23.77 -5.65
C ALA A 139 4.67 22.95 -4.76
N GLU A 140 4.35 21.67 -4.53
CA GLU A 140 5.14 20.77 -3.69
C GLU A 140 5.46 19.49 -4.46
N THR A 141 6.74 19.08 -4.42
CA THR A 141 7.24 17.89 -5.12
C THR A 141 7.98 16.97 -4.16
N GLY A 142 8.05 15.68 -4.49
CA GLY A 142 8.84 14.72 -3.70
C GLY A 142 8.20 14.32 -2.37
N LEU A 143 6.91 14.65 -2.15
CA LEU A 143 6.18 14.28 -0.95
C LEU A 143 6.19 12.76 -0.75
N GLU A 144 6.53 12.33 0.46
CA GLU A 144 6.49 10.93 0.85
C GLU A 144 5.05 10.49 1.13
N TRP A 145 4.78 9.21 0.93
CA TRP A 145 3.48 8.63 1.19
C TRP A 145 3.59 7.27 1.85
N SER A 146 2.54 6.91 2.59
CA SER A 146 2.38 5.58 3.14
C SER A 146 0.92 5.15 3.13
N ILE A 147 0.69 3.87 2.84
CA ILE A 147 -0.56 3.18 3.12
C ILE A 147 -0.25 2.21 4.24
N VAL A 148 -0.99 2.32 5.33
CA VAL A 148 -0.70 1.61 6.57
C VAL A 148 -1.91 0.75 6.95
N THR A 149 -1.63 -0.43 7.47
CA THR A 149 -2.60 -1.28 8.16
C THR A 149 -2.04 -1.70 9.52
N TYR A 150 -2.90 -1.83 10.51
CA TYR A 150 -2.53 -2.36 11.82
C TYR A 150 -2.94 -3.82 11.87
N ILE A 151 -1.96 -4.72 12.00
CA ILE A 151 -2.18 -6.14 12.25
C ILE A 151 -2.23 -6.33 13.76
N ASP A 152 -3.22 -7.06 14.25
CA ASP A 152 -3.40 -7.35 15.67
C ASP A 152 -3.99 -8.75 15.83
N LEU A 153 -3.17 -9.72 16.19
CA LEU A 153 -3.56 -11.11 16.40
C LEU A 153 -3.80 -11.44 17.86
N ARG A 154 -3.82 -10.43 18.74
CA ARG A 154 -4.19 -10.63 20.13
C ARG A 154 -5.67 -11.00 20.19
N LYS A 155 -5.99 -11.86 21.13
CA LYS A 155 -7.37 -12.27 21.34
C LYS A 155 -8.20 -11.17 21.97
N ARG A 156 -9.42 -11.06 21.48
CA ARG A 156 -10.49 -10.27 22.08
C ARG A 156 -10.98 -10.95 23.38
N PRO A 157 -11.68 -10.23 24.27
CA PRO A 157 -12.24 -10.80 25.48
C PRO A 157 -13.23 -11.95 25.28
N ASP A 158 -13.84 -12.07 24.10
CA ASP A 158 -14.74 -13.16 23.70
C ASP A 158 -13.99 -14.44 23.25
N GLY A 159 -12.65 -14.39 23.18
CA GLY A 159 -11.78 -15.52 22.83
C GLY A 159 -11.44 -15.63 21.35
N PHE A 160 -11.96 -14.75 20.48
CA PHE A 160 -11.64 -14.74 19.05
C PHE A 160 -10.43 -13.87 18.76
N ILE A 161 -9.71 -14.21 17.69
CA ILE A 161 -8.65 -13.36 17.15
C ILE A 161 -9.29 -12.08 16.61
N ASN A 162 -8.64 -10.94 16.84
CA ASN A 162 -9.14 -9.67 16.35
C ASN A 162 -9.26 -9.69 14.81
N THR A 163 -10.35 -9.14 14.29
CA THR A 163 -10.65 -9.07 12.87
C THR A 163 -10.76 -7.60 12.49
N PRO A 164 -9.96 -7.10 11.53
CA PRO A 164 -9.99 -5.68 11.21
C PRO A 164 -11.28 -5.34 10.46
N PRO A 165 -11.78 -4.10 10.60
CA PRO A 165 -12.90 -3.63 9.80
C PRO A 165 -12.51 -3.59 8.32
N VAL A 166 -13.52 -3.68 7.46
CA VAL A 166 -13.38 -3.54 6.02
C VAL A 166 -13.61 -2.09 5.64
N ALA A 167 -12.61 -1.45 5.05
CA ALA A 167 -12.74 -0.13 4.45
C ALA A 167 -12.29 -0.16 2.99
N SER A 168 -12.99 0.60 2.15
CA SER A 168 -12.61 0.85 0.76
C SER A 168 -12.40 2.35 0.59
N ILE A 169 -11.19 2.73 0.16
CA ILE A 169 -10.83 4.13 -0.07
C ILE A 169 -10.64 4.30 -1.57
N VAL A 170 -11.37 5.26 -2.14
CA VAL A 170 -11.18 5.69 -3.52
C VAL A 170 -10.55 7.08 -3.48
N SER A 171 -9.42 7.25 -4.16
CA SER A 171 -8.81 8.57 -4.27
C SER A 171 -9.72 9.52 -5.04
N PRO A 172 -9.97 10.74 -4.53
CA PRO A 172 -10.82 11.69 -5.21
C PRO A 172 -10.17 12.09 -6.53
N GLN A 173 -10.86 11.82 -7.64
CA GLN A 173 -10.36 12.13 -8.97
C GLN A 173 -10.55 13.61 -9.34
N TYR A 174 -11.51 14.28 -8.72
CA TYR A 174 -11.84 15.68 -9.00
C TYR A 174 -12.08 16.43 -7.70
N VAL A 175 -11.14 17.29 -7.34
CA VAL A 175 -11.30 18.24 -6.23
C VAL A 175 -11.34 19.64 -6.85
N ILE A 176 -12.36 20.43 -6.51
CA ILE A 176 -12.45 21.82 -6.94
C ILE A 176 -11.43 22.62 -6.11
N VAL A 177 -10.54 23.35 -6.79
CA VAL A 177 -9.55 24.22 -6.14
C VAL A 177 -10.25 25.18 -5.16
N ASN A 178 -9.68 25.35 -3.98
CA ASN A 178 -10.21 26.17 -2.88
C ASN A 178 -11.59 25.75 -2.35
N ARG A 179 -11.99 24.48 -2.50
CA ARG A 179 -13.14 23.90 -1.81
C ARG A 179 -12.75 22.67 -1.01
N THR A 180 -13.22 22.61 0.23
CA THR A 180 -13.13 21.39 1.04
C THR A 180 -14.01 20.31 0.40
N LEU A 181 -13.41 19.17 0.08
CA LEU A 181 -14.13 17.96 -0.32
C LEU A 181 -14.24 17.04 0.90
N GLN A 182 -15.47 16.68 1.26
CA GLN A 182 -15.70 15.60 2.20
C GLN A 182 -15.56 14.26 1.46
N ILE A 183 -14.71 13.38 1.99
CA ILE A 183 -14.52 12.03 1.48
C ILE A 183 -15.09 11.08 2.52
N ASP A 184 -16.24 10.50 2.22
CA ASP A 184 -16.85 9.50 3.09
C ASP A 184 -16.15 8.15 2.85
N ILE A 185 -15.59 7.59 3.91
CA ILE A 185 -14.96 6.26 3.87
C ILE A 185 -15.98 5.26 4.40
N PRO A 186 -16.56 4.40 3.55
CA PRO A 186 -17.42 3.33 4.03
C PRO A 186 -16.58 2.34 4.83
N VAL A 187 -17.04 2.05 6.03
CA VAL A 187 -16.46 1.05 6.92
C VAL A 187 -17.56 0.06 7.31
N SER A 188 -17.25 -1.23 7.29
CA SER A 188 -18.13 -2.28 7.80
C SER A 188 -17.35 -3.24 8.68
N ASP A 189 -18.01 -3.89 9.63
CA ASP A 189 -17.43 -5.07 10.26
C ASP A 189 -17.36 -6.22 9.24
N ALA A 190 -16.30 -7.02 9.34
CA ALA A 190 -16.17 -8.25 8.57
C ALA A 190 -17.00 -9.40 9.17
N ASN A 191 -17.31 -9.33 10.47
CA ASN A 191 -17.98 -10.39 11.22
C ASN A 191 -19.50 -10.20 11.20
N ALA A 192 -20.24 -11.29 11.03
CA ALA A 192 -21.69 -11.25 11.13
C ALA A 192 -22.13 -11.11 12.60
N ASN A 193 -23.02 -10.15 12.89
CA ASN A 193 -23.64 -9.89 14.20
C ASN A 193 -22.75 -9.22 15.27
N ASP A 194 -21.73 -8.46 14.87
CA ASP A 194 -20.90 -7.64 15.78
C ASP A 194 -21.37 -6.14 15.84
N ASP A 195 -22.55 -5.83 15.27
CA ASP A 195 -23.17 -4.48 15.21
C ASP A 195 -24.06 -4.14 16.43
#